data_AF-A0A1E3LB13-F1
#
_entry.id   AF-A0A1E3LB13-F1
#
_cell.length_a   1.000
_cell.length_b   1.000
_cell.length_c   1.000
_cell.angle_alpha   90.00
_cell.angle_beta   90.00
_cell.angle_gamma   90.00
#
_symmetry.space_group_name_H-M   'P 1'
#
loop_
_entity.id
_entity.type
_entity.pdbx_description
1 polymer ?
#
loop_
_entity_poly.entity_id
_entity_poly.type
_entity_poly.pdbx_seq_one_letter_code
_entity_poly.pdbx_strand_id
1 'polypeptide(L)'
;MQRRRFLSLGAYALPASLLSSSLVPAAARAASTTPAPSAADGWRTFELTTQVELPAGSGPANVWLPVATSPSGAYQTALGTHWEAPGAKAELRMVRGASGIGVPMLAVAWPEGATPGARTVTLTNTFATRDRRVDLSQPPSAQAPRESEAVLRQYLRPTELQPTDGLVRETAEKITRGEKGDVEKARAIYQWIVENCRREGSVRGCGTGDVRYMLTTGDLAGKCADINALFTALARSVGIPARDAYGVRVATSRHGFNSLGKAGDVTRAQHCRAEFYAAGYGWIPVDPADVRKVVLEEVPGGLPVDDLRVRAARAMLFGQWEMNWVAFNHGADIPLPGAQGAPKTTVPFLMYPNGEVANARLDSLDPDTFRYRMNAREITT
;
A
#
# COMPACT_ATOMS: atom_id res chain seq x y z
N MET A 1 41.04 62.21 0.50
CA MET A 1 41.00 63.63 0.92
C MET A 1 39.76 63.78 1.79
N GLN A 2 39.86 63.74 3.13
CA GLN A 2 40.05 64.90 4.02
C GLN A 2 39.20 66.12 3.61
N ARG A 3 38.44 66.81 4.47
CA ARG A 3 38.10 66.76 5.91
C ARG A 3 37.21 68.01 6.13
N ARG A 4 36.49 68.03 7.26
CA ARG A 4 36.08 69.18 8.12
C ARG A 4 34.54 69.30 8.26
N ARG A 5 33.96 69.56 9.43
CA ARG A 5 34.44 69.68 10.84
C ARG A 5 33.19 69.74 11.76
N PHE A 6 33.29 69.07 12.91
CA PHE A 6 32.90 69.48 14.28
C PHE A 6 31.50 70.07 14.58
N LEU A 7 30.82 69.46 15.56
CA LEU A 7 30.75 69.97 16.95
C LEU A 7 30.27 68.85 17.90
N SER A 8 30.96 68.72 19.04
CA SER A 8 30.57 67.93 20.20
C SER A 8 30.01 68.85 21.29
N LEU A 9 28.96 68.43 21.97
CA LEU A 9 28.48 68.79 23.32
C LEU A 9 27.38 67.75 23.59
N GLY A 10 27.20 67.04 24.70
CA GLY A 10 27.58 67.22 26.10
C GLY A 10 26.41 66.57 26.88
N ALA A 11 26.72 65.76 27.89
CA ALA A 11 25.86 64.81 28.59
C ALA A 11 24.58 65.37 29.28
N TYR A 12 23.54 64.54 29.45
CA TYR A 12 23.07 63.94 30.71
C TYR A 12 21.57 63.51 30.69
N ALA A 13 21.30 62.41 31.41
CA ALA A 13 20.05 61.98 32.05
C ALA A 13 19.04 61.04 31.30
N LEU A 14 18.84 59.88 31.94
CA LEU A 14 17.87 58.78 31.77
C LEU A 14 16.42 59.21 32.14
N PRO A 15 15.41 58.30 32.19
CA PRO A 15 14.86 57.42 31.16
C PRO A 15 13.31 57.59 31.05
N ALA A 16 12.70 57.25 29.92
CA ALA A 16 11.24 57.02 29.89
C ALA A 16 10.90 55.95 28.85
N SER A 17 10.60 54.77 29.38
CA SER A 17 10.07 53.60 28.70
C SER A 17 8.72 53.89 28.02
N LEU A 18 8.68 53.72 26.69
CA LEU A 18 7.44 53.59 25.93
C LEU A 18 7.33 52.16 25.40
N LEU A 19 6.41 51.40 25.98
CA LEU A 19 5.97 50.09 25.54
C LEU A 19 5.37 50.22 24.14
N SER A 20 6.10 49.76 23.12
CA SER A 20 5.53 49.51 21.79
C SER A 20 4.93 48.10 21.79
N SER A 21 3.61 48.03 21.86
CA SER A 21 2.83 46.81 21.68
C SER A 21 2.84 46.40 20.20
N SER A 22 3.79 45.56 19.81
CA SER A 22 3.74 44.83 18.55
C SER A 22 2.73 43.69 18.65
N LEU A 23 1.54 43.90 18.07
CA LEU A 23 0.57 42.84 17.80
C LEU A 23 1.16 41.89 16.74
N VAL A 24 1.75 40.78 17.18
CA VAL A 24 2.06 39.66 16.30
C VAL A 24 0.77 38.87 16.08
N PRO A 25 0.29 38.68 14.84
CA PRO A 25 -0.87 37.82 14.61
C PRO A 25 -0.46 36.38 14.90
N ALA A 26 -0.99 35.83 15.99
CA ALA A 26 -0.88 34.40 16.27
C ALA A 26 -1.62 33.65 15.16
N ALA A 27 -0.86 33.07 14.23
CA ALA A 27 -1.39 32.05 13.33
C ALA A 27 -1.87 30.88 14.19
N ALA A 28 -3.19 30.76 14.35
CA ALA A 28 -3.80 29.59 14.97
C ALA A 28 -3.49 28.38 14.09
N ARG A 29 -2.43 27.65 14.43
CA ARG A 29 -2.23 26.28 13.97
C ARG A 29 -3.39 25.48 14.55
N ALA A 30 -4.36 25.12 13.71
CA ALA A 30 -5.29 24.04 14.04
C ALA A 30 -4.43 22.80 14.27
N ALA A 31 -4.16 22.48 15.54
CA ALA A 31 -3.54 21.22 15.91
C ALA A 31 -4.51 20.13 15.46
N SER A 32 -4.07 19.25 14.57
CA SER A 32 -4.79 18.03 14.24
C SER A 32 -5.01 17.25 15.54
N THR A 33 -6.25 17.19 16.03
CA THR A 33 -6.63 16.58 17.31
C THR A 33 -6.73 15.06 17.24
N THR A 34 -6.08 14.41 16.26
CA THR A 34 -6.03 12.94 16.23
C THR A 34 -5.03 12.49 17.29
N PRO A 35 -5.46 11.75 18.32
CA PRO A 35 -4.54 11.22 19.33
C PRO A 35 -3.45 10.39 18.65
N ALA A 36 -2.22 10.47 19.18
CA ALA A 36 -1.15 9.61 18.70
C ALA A 36 -1.56 8.13 18.89
N PRO A 37 -1.18 7.22 17.96
CA PRO A 37 -1.41 5.79 18.13
C PRO A 37 -0.92 5.29 19.50
N SER A 38 -1.78 4.60 20.22
CA SER A 38 -1.51 4.08 21.55
C SER A 38 -1.72 2.57 21.59
N ALA A 39 -0.82 1.86 22.25
CA ALA A 39 -0.94 0.42 22.49
C ALA A 39 -2.23 0.07 23.26
N ALA A 40 -2.70 0.96 24.15
CA ALA A 40 -3.94 0.77 24.90
C ALA A 40 -5.17 0.69 23.97
N ASP A 41 -5.11 1.34 22.81
CA ASP A 41 -6.18 1.35 21.81
C ASP A 41 -5.99 0.27 20.73
N GLY A 42 -5.08 -0.69 20.97
CA GLY A 42 -4.78 -1.80 20.05
C GLY A 42 -3.81 -1.46 18.93
N TRP A 43 -3.15 -0.28 18.95
CA TRP A 43 -2.12 0.05 17.97
C TRP A 43 -0.81 -0.67 18.25
N ARG A 44 -0.13 -1.06 17.17
CA ARG A 44 1.20 -1.66 17.18
C ARG A 44 2.09 -0.84 16.29
N THR A 45 3.30 -0.55 16.74
CA THR A 45 4.26 0.25 15.98
C THR A 45 5.33 -0.65 15.39
N PHE A 46 5.70 -0.40 14.14
CA PHE A 46 6.68 -1.19 13.40
C PHE A 46 7.71 -0.31 12.72
N GLU A 47 8.88 -0.89 12.53
CA GLU A 47 9.89 -0.42 11.62
C GLU A 47 10.08 -1.44 10.49
N LEU A 48 10.04 -0.98 9.25
CA LEU A 48 10.34 -1.75 8.04
C LEU A 48 11.55 -1.15 7.34
N THR A 49 12.62 -1.91 7.27
CA THR A 49 13.84 -1.53 6.55
C THR A 49 13.91 -2.27 5.23
N THR A 50 14.08 -1.54 4.13
CA THR A 50 14.34 -2.07 2.78
C THR A 50 15.74 -1.67 2.35
N GLN A 51 16.61 -2.64 2.09
CA GLN A 51 17.98 -2.43 1.65
C GLN A 51 18.12 -2.94 0.22
N VAL A 52 18.76 -2.16 -0.65
CA VAL A 52 19.11 -2.54 -2.02
C VAL A 52 20.59 -2.30 -2.24
N GLU A 53 21.27 -3.26 -2.83
CA GLU A 53 22.70 -3.21 -3.16
C GLU A 53 22.93 -3.61 -4.62
N LEU A 54 22.80 -2.65 -5.54
CA LEU A 54 23.01 -2.94 -6.95
C LEU A 54 24.50 -3.19 -7.26
N PRO A 55 24.80 -3.97 -8.31
CA PRO A 55 26.18 -4.13 -8.78
C PRO A 55 26.87 -2.78 -8.99
N ALA A 56 28.14 -2.70 -8.58
CA ALA A 56 28.96 -1.53 -8.85
C ALA A 56 29.14 -1.34 -10.36
N GLY A 57 29.19 -0.09 -10.80
CA GLY A 57 29.40 0.24 -12.21
C GLY A 57 29.42 1.75 -12.45
N SER A 58 29.58 2.15 -13.71
CA SER A 58 29.58 3.55 -14.17
C SER A 58 28.35 3.96 -14.99
N GLY A 59 27.54 3.00 -15.46
CA GLY A 59 26.33 3.27 -16.25
C GLY A 59 25.12 3.68 -15.39
N PRO A 60 24.08 4.31 -15.95
CA PRO A 60 22.93 4.78 -15.16
C PRO A 60 22.23 3.64 -14.41
N ALA A 61 21.69 3.94 -13.22
CA ALA A 61 20.83 3.02 -12.49
C ALA A 61 19.72 3.76 -11.75
N ASN A 62 18.56 3.12 -11.65
CA ASN A 62 17.39 3.64 -10.95
C ASN A 62 16.83 2.57 -10.01
N VAL A 63 16.31 3.01 -8.86
CA VAL A 63 15.56 2.17 -7.90
C VAL A 63 14.31 2.93 -7.48
N TRP A 64 13.19 2.21 -7.42
CA TRP A 64 11.91 2.71 -6.94
C TRP A 64 11.42 1.82 -5.80
N LEU A 65 11.27 2.39 -4.61
CA LEU A 65 10.86 1.66 -3.41
C LEU A 65 9.48 2.11 -2.96
N PRO A 66 8.58 1.16 -2.60
CA PRO A 66 7.30 1.52 -2.00
C PRO A 66 7.51 2.16 -0.62
N VAL A 67 6.64 3.11 -0.27
CA VAL A 67 6.69 3.87 0.99
C VAL A 67 5.38 3.67 1.75
N ALA A 68 5.46 3.51 3.07
CA ALA A 68 4.28 3.40 3.92
C ALA A 68 3.50 4.71 3.96
N THR A 69 2.17 4.62 3.98
CA THR A 69 1.28 5.79 3.97
C THR A 69 0.33 5.80 5.15
N SER A 70 -0.37 6.91 5.34
CA SER A 70 -1.56 6.99 6.19
C SER A 70 -2.82 6.93 5.30
N PRO A 71 -3.35 5.73 4.99
CA PRO A 71 -4.55 5.59 4.18
C PRO A 71 -5.78 6.14 4.91
N SER A 72 -6.86 6.42 4.16
CA SER A 72 -8.17 6.66 4.77
C SER A 72 -8.69 5.38 5.44
N GLY A 73 -9.15 5.46 6.69
CA GLY A 73 -9.76 4.32 7.40
C GLY A 73 -9.29 4.03 8.83
N ALA A 74 -8.42 4.86 9.43
CA ALA A 74 -8.05 4.79 10.85
C ALA A 74 -7.52 3.42 11.37
N TYR A 75 -6.80 2.70 10.50
CA TYR A 75 -6.16 1.40 10.81
C TYR A 75 -4.64 1.40 10.60
N GLN A 76 -4.09 2.45 10.00
CA GLN A 76 -2.67 2.60 9.72
C GLN A 76 -2.30 4.08 9.74
N THR A 77 -1.14 4.41 10.29
CA THR A 77 -0.55 5.75 10.19
C THR A 77 0.95 5.66 9.96
N ALA A 78 1.44 6.37 8.96
CA ALA A 78 2.86 6.60 8.78
C ALA A 78 3.36 7.56 9.87
N LEU A 79 4.42 7.16 10.57
CA LEU A 79 5.07 7.95 11.63
C LEU A 79 6.37 8.58 11.15
N GLY A 80 7.05 7.96 10.18
CA GLY A 80 8.26 8.49 9.59
C GLY A 80 8.76 7.68 8.40
N THR A 81 9.47 8.37 7.51
CA THR A 81 10.20 7.75 6.40
C THR A 81 11.58 8.39 6.34
N HIS A 82 12.63 7.56 6.40
CA HIS A 82 14.02 7.99 6.35
C HIS A 82 14.78 7.14 5.34
N TRP A 83 15.79 7.71 4.67
CA TRP A 83 16.62 6.95 3.74
C TRP A 83 18.06 7.43 3.71
N GLU A 84 18.96 6.50 3.39
CA GLU A 84 20.36 6.74 3.08
C GLU A 84 20.64 6.19 1.67
N ALA A 85 21.13 7.04 0.78
CA ALA A 85 21.47 6.65 -0.59
C ALA A 85 22.76 7.39 -1.04
N PRO A 86 23.94 6.95 -0.57
CA PRO A 86 25.20 7.65 -0.80
C PRO A 86 25.48 7.80 -2.30
N GLY A 87 25.82 9.02 -2.73
CA GLY A 87 26.14 9.32 -4.13
C GLY A 87 24.95 9.21 -5.10
N ALA A 88 23.73 9.00 -4.62
CA ALA A 88 22.52 8.97 -5.42
C ALA A 88 21.75 10.29 -5.32
N LYS A 89 20.92 10.57 -6.32
CA LYS A 89 19.80 11.52 -6.19
C LYS A 89 18.58 10.74 -5.72
N ALA A 90 18.10 11.02 -4.52
CA ALA A 90 16.97 10.31 -3.93
C ALA A 90 15.88 11.28 -3.49
N GLU A 91 14.64 10.97 -3.82
CA GLU A 91 13.50 11.84 -3.54
C GLU A 91 12.18 11.09 -3.46
N LEU A 92 11.32 11.55 -2.55
CA LEU A 92 9.94 11.08 -2.51
C LEU A 92 9.17 11.64 -3.71
N ARG A 93 8.43 10.75 -4.37
CA ARG A 93 7.61 11.05 -5.53
C ARG A 93 6.20 10.53 -5.29
N MET A 94 5.22 11.34 -5.65
CA MET A 94 3.83 10.93 -5.76
C MET A 94 3.52 10.78 -7.25
N VAL A 95 3.36 9.56 -7.72
CA VAL A 95 3.01 9.28 -9.12
C VAL A 95 1.53 8.92 -9.24
N ARG A 96 0.98 9.02 -10.45
CA ARG A 96 -0.39 8.61 -10.74
C ARG A 96 -0.38 7.79 -12.03
N GLY A 97 -0.87 6.57 -11.95
CA GLY A 97 -1.12 5.73 -13.13
C GLY A 97 -2.42 6.10 -13.84
N ALA A 98 -2.88 5.24 -14.73
CA ALA A 98 -4.13 5.42 -15.48
C ALA A 98 -5.36 5.58 -14.55
N SER A 99 -5.34 4.92 -13.39
CA SER A 99 -6.38 5.04 -12.37
C SER A 99 -6.40 6.38 -11.64
N GLY A 100 -5.44 7.29 -11.87
CA GLY A 100 -5.36 8.60 -11.22
C GLY A 100 -5.10 8.56 -9.71
N ILE A 101 -4.94 7.37 -9.12
CA ILE A 101 -4.66 7.16 -7.69
C ILE A 101 -3.20 7.54 -7.42
N GLY A 102 -2.97 8.30 -6.35
CA GLY A 102 -1.63 8.68 -5.92
C GLY A 102 -0.89 7.49 -5.33
N VAL A 103 0.30 7.21 -5.86
CA VAL A 103 1.22 6.19 -5.35
C VAL A 103 2.53 6.85 -4.92
N PRO A 104 2.83 6.88 -3.61
CA PRO A 104 4.10 7.36 -3.14
C PRO A 104 5.18 6.30 -3.31
N MET A 105 6.37 6.76 -3.68
CA MET A 105 7.57 5.95 -3.79
C MET A 105 8.81 6.79 -3.48
N LEU A 106 9.87 6.15 -3.01
CA LEU A 106 11.20 6.72 -3.05
C LEU A 106 11.81 6.40 -4.43
N ALA A 107 12.09 7.43 -5.23
CA ALA A 107 12.83 7.30 -6.48
C ALA A 107 14.30 7.63 -6.23
N VAL A 108 15.20 6.73 -6.60
CA VAL A 108 16.65 6.84 -6.40
C VAL A 108 17.35 6.66 -7.73
N ALA A 109 18.19 7.60 -8.11
CA ALA A 109 18.90 7.60 -9.38
C ALA A 109 20.40 7.81 -9.19
N TRP A 110 21.19 6.92 -9.78
CA TRP A 110 22.62 7.11 -10.02
C TRP A 110 22.80 7.54 -11.48
N PRO A 111 23.21 8.80 -11.73
CA PRO A 111 23.38 9.29 -13.09
C PRO A 111 24.57 8.60 -13.78
N GLU A 112 24.57 8.66 -15.11
CA GLU A 112 25.73 8.28 -15.91
C GLU A 112 26.95 9.12 -15.51
N GLY A 113 28.12 8.49 -15.43
CA GLY A 113 29.36 9.15 -15.00
C GLY A 113 29.46 9.40 -13.50
N ALA A 114 28.51 8.91 -12.69
CA ALA A 114 28.71 8.80 -11.24
C ALA A 114 29.97 7.98 -10.96
N THR A 115 30.74 8.41 -9.95
CA THR A 115 31.98 7.72 -9.55
C THR A 115 31.69 6.22 -9.38
N PRO A 116 32.46 5.34 -10.05
CA PRO A 116 32.30 3.90 -9.89
C PRO A 116 32.36 3.54 -8.41
N GLY A 117 31.28 2.98 -7.89
CA GLY A 117 31.12 2.76 -6.45
C GLY A 117 29.90 1.91 -6.14
N ALA A 118 29.76 1.62 -4.84
CA ALA A 118 28.62 0.88 -4.34
C ALA A 118 27.32 1.69 -4.56
N ARG A 119 26.31 1.03 -5.14
CA ARG A 119 24.98 1.62 -5.39
C ARG A 119 24.03 1.07 -4.36
N THR A 120 24.00 1.72 -3.21
CA THR A 120 23.22 1.26 -2.07
C THR A 120 22.13 2.25 -1.72
N VAL A 121 20.96 1.73 -1.35
CA VAL A 121 19.93 2.51 -0.68
C VAL A 121 19.35 1.70 0.47
N THR A 122 19.24 2.36 1.63
CA THR A 122 18.47 1.88 2.78
C THR A 122 17.29 2.81 2.97
N LEU A 123 16.07 2.26 2.94
CA LEU A 123 14.82 2.96 3.25
C LEU A 123 14.22 2.37 4.52
N THR A 124 14.00 3.22 5.51
CA THR A 124 13.33 2.87 6.78
C THR A 124 11.98 3.55 6.85
N ASN A 125 10.92 2.76 6.99
CA ASN A 125 9.56 3.23 7.27
C ASN A 125 9.20 2.91 8.71
N THR A 126 8.73 3.90 9.45
CA THR A 126 8.10 3.73 10.77
C THR A 126 6.62 4.02 10.65
N PHE A 127 5.78 3.12 11.13
CA PHE A 127 4.32 3.25 11.05
C PHE A 127 3.66 2.51 12.21
N ALA A 128 2.46 2.92 12.56
CA ALA A 128 1.60 2.18 13.46
C ALA A 128 0.42 1.59 12.70
N THR A 129 -0.01 0.40 13.10
CA THR A 129 -1.21 -0.25 12.57
C THR A 129 -2.11 -0.74 13.70
N ARG A 130 -3.40 -0.94 13.40
CA ARG A 130 -4.38 -1.51 14.33
C ARG A 130 -5.38 -2.35 13.55
N ASP A 131 -5.70 -3.52 14.08
CA ASP A 131 -6.67 -4.44 13.47
C ASP A 131 -7.97 -3.71 13.10
N ARG A 132 -8.50 -4.06 11.93
CA ARG A 132 -9.65 -3.40 11.36
C ARG A 132 -10.80 -4.36 11.23
N ARG A 133 -11.96 -3.94 11.72
CA ARG A 133 -13.22 -4.69 11.61
C ARG A 133 -14.36 -3.73 11.29
N VAL A 134 -15.16 -4.08 10.29
CA VAL A 134 -16.45 -3.43 10.02
C VAL A 134 -17.55 -4.38 10.46
N ASP A 135 -18.45 -3.91 11.33
CA ASP A 135 -19.61 -4.69 11.75
C ASP A 135 -20.70 -4.60 10.68
N LEU A 136 -20.98 -5.74 10.05
CA LEU A 136 -21.99 -5.89 9.00
C LEU A 136 -23.26 -6.57 9.52
N SER A 137 -23.36 -6.85 10.83
CA SER A 137 -24.53 -7.48 11.44
C SER A 137 -25.69 -6.51 11.66
N GLN A 138 -25.41 -5.20 11.63
CA GLN A 138 -26.38 -4.13 11.80
C GLN A 138 -26.40 -3.23 10.57
N PRO A 139 -27.54 -2.61 10.23
CA PRO A 139 -27.59 -1.60 9.17
C PRO A 139 -26.65 -0.43 9.50
N PRO A 140 -26.08 0.23 8.48
CA PRO A 140 -25.16 1.32 8.73
C PRO A 140 -25.89 2.53 9.35
N SER A 141 -25.18 3.30 10.18
CA SER A 141 -25.73 4.56 10.70
C SER A 141 -26.03 5.52 9.54
N ALA A 142 -27.20 6.16 9.59
CA ALA A 142 -27.56 7.20 8.63
C ALA A 142 -26.62 8.41 8.67
N GLN A 143 -25.93 8.63 9.79
CA GLN A 143 -24.98 9.71 10.02
C GLN A 143 -23.52 9.31 9.73
N ALA A 144 -23.28 8.07 9.29
CA ALA A 144 -21.93 7.62 8.98
C ALA A 144 -21.31 8.48 7.86
N PRO A 145 -20.05 8.95 8.03
CA PRO A 145 -19.35 9.70 7.00
C PRO A 145 -19.31 8.94 5.68
N ARG A 146 -19.59 9.65 4.58
CA ARG A 146 -19.52 9.08 3.23
C ARG A 146 -18.22 9.49 2.54
N GLU A 147 -17.72 8.59 1.72
CA GLU A 147 -16.61 8.91 0.83
C GLU A 147 -17.09 9.84 -0.28
N SER A 148 -16.19 10.68 -0.79
CA SER A 148 -16.55 11.59 -1.88
C SER A 148 -16.86 10.81 -3.17
N GLU A 149 -17.86 11.26 -3.91
CA GLU A 149 -18.24 10.65 -5.18
C GLU A 149 -17.08 10.65 -6.20
N ALA A 150 -16.22 11.67 -6.15
CA ALA A 150 -15.02 11.74 -6.97
C ALA A 150 -14.06 10.57 -6.67
N VAL A 151 -13.81 10.25 -5.40
CA VAL A 151 -12.99 9.11 -4.99
C VAL A 151 -13.66 7.79 -5.38
N LEU A 152 -14.97 7.65 -5.15
CA LEU A 152 -15.70 6.43 -5.54
C LEU A 152 -15.63 6.17 -7.04
N ARG A 153 -15.79 7.21 -7.88
CA ARG A 153 -15.63 7.09 -9.34
C ARG A 153 -14.23 6.66 -9.76
N GLN A 154 -13.17 7.05 -9.04
CA GLN A 154 -11.82 6.58 -9.35
C GLN A 154 -11.70 5.07 -9.17
N TYR A 155 -12.31 4.53 -8.11
CA TYR A 155 -12.29 3.11 -7.77
C TYR A 155 -13.36 2.27 -8.47
N LEU A 156 -14.08 2.85 -9.44
CA LEU A 156 -14.95 2.15 -10.39
C LEU A 156 -14.27 1.92 -11.75
N ARG A 157 -13.17 2.62 -12.03
CA ARG A 157 -12.52 2.56 -13.35
C ARG A 157 -11.78 1.23 -13.58
N PRO A 158 -11.72 0.77 -14.83
CA PRO A 158 -10.85 -0.35 -15.20
C PRO A 158 -9.37 0.04 -15.13
N THR A 159 -8.52 -0.97 -15.06
CA THR A 159 -7.05 -0.88 -15.25
C THR A 159 -6.63 -1.78 -16.40
N GLU A 160 -5.36 -1.76 -16.81
CA GLU A 160 -4.90 -2.61 -17.93
C GLU A 160 -5.21 -4.10 -17.69
N LEU A 161 -4.96 -4.58 -16.47
CA LEU A 161 -5.13 -6.00 -16.09
C LEU A 161 -6.47 -6.33 -15.42
N GLN A 162 -7.28 -5.31 -15.09
CA GLN A 162 -8.60 -5.46 -14.47
C GLN A 162 -9.66 -4.72 -15.29
N PRO A 163 -10.03 -5.21 -16.48
CA PRO A 163 -11.16 -4.66 -17.22
C PRO A 163 -12.46 -4.86 -16.45
N THR A 164 -13.46 -4.05 -16.74
CA THR A 164 -14.77 -4.07 -16.05
C THR A 164 -15.94 -4.39 -16.98
N ASP A 165 -15.65 -4.91 -18.18
CA ASP A 165 -16.59 -5.21 -19.25
C ASP A 165 -16.44 -6.67 -19.72
N GLY A 166 -17.16 -7.03 -20.80
CA GLY A 166 -17.10 -8.36 -21.41
C GLY A 166 -17.29 -9.50 -20.40
N LEU A 167 -16.40 -10.49 -20.45
CA LEU A 167 -16.45 -11.67 -19.57
C LEU A 167 -16.38 -11.32 -18.07
N VAL A 168 -15.72 -10.23 -17.68
CA VAL A 168 -15.67 -9.82 -16.27
C VAL A 168 -17.08 -9.44 -15.81
N ARG A 169 -17.75 -8.56 -16.56
CA ARG A 169 -19.10 -8.12 -16.25
C ARG A 169 -20.12 -9.26 -16.34
N GLU A 170 -20.06 -10.07 -17.40
CA GLU A 170 -20.95 -11.23 -17.56
C GLU A 170 -20.82 -12.22 -16.40
N THR A 171 -19.59 -12.46 -15.92
CA THR A 171 -19.33 -13.33 -14.78
C THR A 171 -19.90 -12.72 -13.50
N ALA A 172 -19.64 -11.43 -13.25
CA ALA A 172 -20.15 -10.74 -12.07
C ALA A 172 -21.69 -10.66 -12.04
N GLU A 173 -22.35 -10.41 -13.17
CA GLU A 173 -23.81 -10.39 -13.28
C GLU A 173 -24.43 -11.78 -13.04
N LYS A 174 -23.75 -12.87 -13.41
CA LYS A 174 -24.17 -14.24 -13.06
C LYS A 174 -24.06 -14.48 -11.56
N ILE A 175 -22.94 -14.11 -10.95
CA ILE A 175 -22.68 -14.32 -9.51
C ILE A 175 -23.65 -13.52 -8.65
N THR A 176 -23.94 -12.28 -9.04
CA THR A 176 -24.74 -11.32 -8.25
C THR A 176 -26.23 -11.36 -8.55
N ARG A 177 -26.70 -12.34 -9.34
CA ARG A 177 -28.09 -12.45 -9.77
C ARG A 177 -29.02 -12.64 -8.57
N GLY A 178 -29.96 -11.71 -8.38
CA GLY A 178 -30.93 -11.75 -7.29
C GLY A 178 -30.46 -11.06 -6.01
N GLU A 179 -29.17 -10.73 -5.90
CA GLU A 179 -28.62 -10.01 -4.76
C GLU A 179 -28.99 -8.52 -4.81
N LYS A 180 -29.36 -7.98 -3.64
CA LYS A 180 -29.76 -6.58 -3.48
C LYS A 180 -28.79 -5.91 -2.52
N GLY A 181 -28.27 -4.75 -2.90
CA GLY A 181 -27.30 -4.00 -2.08
C GLY A 181 -25.85 -4.36 -2.39
N ASP A 182 -24.94 -3.46 -2.05
CA ASP A 182 -23.52 -3.60 -2.37
C ASP A 182 -22.84 -4.67 -1.51
N VAL A 183 -23.26 -4.83 -0.25
CA VAL A 183 -22.68 -5.80 0.69
C VAL A 183 -23.02 -7.23 0.27
N GLU A 184 -24.26 -7.48 -0.11
CA GLU A 184 -24.77 -8.78 -0.55
C GLU A 184 -24.10 -9.21 -1.85
N LYS A 185 -24.03 -8.31 -2.83
CA LYS A 185 -23.32 -8.54 -4.10
C LYS A 185 -21.82 -8.80 -3.88
N ALA A 186 -21.15 -7.97 -3.09
CA ALA A 186 -19.73 -8.18 -2.76
C ALA A 186 -19.51 -9.51 -2.02
N ARG A 187 -20.43 -9.89 -1.14
CA ARG A 187 -20.39 -11.19 -0.44
C ARG A 187 -20.55 -12.34 -1.43
N ALA A 188 -21.50 -12.28 -2.37
CA ALA A 188 -21.66 -13.31 -3.40
C ALA A 188 -20.38 -13.48 -4.24
N ILE A 189 -19.75 -12.37 -4.65
CA ILE A 189 -18.45 -12.38 -5.36
C ILE A 189 -17.37 -13.04 -4.50
N TYR A 190 -17.23 -12.62 -3.24
CA TYR A 190 -16.27 -13.19 -2.30
C TYR A 190 -16.45 -14.71 -2.14
N GLN A 191 -17.69 -15.17 -1.93
CA GLN A 191 -17.97 -16.60 -1.75
C GLN A 191 -17.66 -17.40 -3.01
N TRP A 192 -18.08 -16.89 -4.18
CA TRP A 192 -17.79 -17.53 -5.45
C TRP A 192 -16.28 -17.67 -5.68
N ILE A 193 -15.49 -16.64 -5.37
CA ILE A 193 -14.02 -16.71 -5.49
C ILE A 193 -13.43 -17.77 -4.56
N VAL A 194 -13.85 -17.82 -3.30
CA VAL A 194 -13.35 -18.83 -2.33
C VAL A 194 -13.63 -20.26 -2.82
N GLU A 195 -14.78 -20.47 -3.47
CA GLU A 195 -15.21 -21.78 -3.98
C GLU A 195 -14.54 -22.17 -5.29
N ASN A 196 -14.29 -21.20 -6.18
CA ASN A 196 -13.88 -21.48 -7.57
C ASN A 196 -12.39 -21.23 -7.82
N CYS A 197 -11.72 -20.40 -7.02
CA CYS A 197 -10.30 -20.13 -7.17
C CYS A 197 -9.44 -21.13 -6.38
N ARG A 198 -8.21 -21.35 -6.86
CA ARG A 198 -7.20 -22.14 -6.13
C ARG A 198 -5.91 -21.36 -5.92
N ARG A 199 -5.32 -21.51 -4.72
CA ARG A 199 -3.99 -20.98 -4.44
C ARG A 199 -2.98 -21.84 -5.18
N GLU A 200 -2.13 -21.21 -5.99
CA GLU A 200 -1.06 -21.90 -6.73
C GLU A 200 0.31 -21.48 -6.18
N GLY A 201 1.03 -22.43 -5.60
CA GLY A 201 2.33 -22.19 -4.96
C GLY A 201 3.42 -21.86 -5.97
N SER A 202 3.35 -22.44 -7.17
CA SER A 202 4.35 -22.30 -8.24
C SER A 202 4.32 -20.94 -8.97
N VAL A 203 3.20 -20.21 -8.89
CA VAL A 203 3.10 -18.85 -9.47
C VAL A 203 4.17 -17.94 -8.85
N ARG A 204 4.91 -17.21 -9.68
CA ARG A 204 5.97 -16.31 -9.19
C ARG A 204 5.41 -15.11 -8.44
N GLY A 205 6.16 -14.61 -7.44
CA GLY A 205 5.76 -13.44 -6.66
C GLY A 205 4.38 -13.61 -6.00
N CYS A 206 3.51 -12.62 -6.20
CA CYS A 206 2.12 -12.61 -5.77
C CYS A 206 1.13 -12.80 -6.92
N GLY A 207 1.57 -13.21 -8.10
CA GLY A 207 0.73 -13.25 -9.29
C GLY A 207 0.89 -12.02 -10.19
N THR A 208 0.27 -12.06 -11.36
CA THR A 208 0.29 -10.95 -12.33
C THR A 208 -0.87 -9.99 -12.12
N GLY A 209 -1.98 -10.47 -11.54
CA GLY A 209 -3.23 -9.72 -11.45
C GLY A 209 -4.00 -9.62 -12.77
N ASP A 210 -3.69 -10.46 -13.75
CA ASP A 210 -4.35 -10.48 -15.07
C ASP A 210 -5.71 -11.19 -15.01
N VAL A 211 -6.73 -10.44 -14.62
CA VAL A 211 -8.11 -10.94 -14.51
C VAL A 211 -8.66 -11.34 -15.88
N ARG A 212 -8.26 -10.64 -16.94
CA ARG A 212 -8.68 -10.98 -18.31
C ARG A 212 -8.19 -12.37 -18.67
N TYR A 213 -6.92 -12.66 -18.42
CA TYR A 213 -6.34 -13.99 -18.66
C TYR A 213 -7.05 -15.06 -17.83
N MET A 214 -7.26 -14.83 -16.53
CA MET A 214 -7.92 -15.81 -15.65
C MET A 214 -9.31 -16.21 -16.17
N LEU A 215 -10.14 -15.23 -16.54
CA LEU A 215 -11.51 -15.50 -16.99
C LEU A 215 -11.57 -16.04 -18.43
N THR A 216 -10.68 -15.61 -19.31
CA THR A 216 -10.66 -16.08 -20.71
C THR A 216 -10.15 -17.52 -20.82
N THR A 217 -9.19 -17.92 -20.00
CA THR A 217 -8.66 -19.29 -19.97
C THR A 217 -9.49 -20.23 -19.08
N GLY A 218 -10.24 -19.67 -18.13
CA GLY A 218 -10.91 -20.43 -17.09
C GLY A 218 -9.95 -20.93 -15.99
N ASP A 219 -8.67 -20.60 -16.06
CA ASP A 219 -7.70 -20.97 -15.03
C ASP A 219 -7.76 -19.98 -13.85
N LEU A 220 -8.59 -20.30 -12.87
CA LEU A 220 -8.76 -19.51 -11.64
C LEU A 220 -7.71 -19.83 -10.57
N ALA A 221 -6.52 -20.24 -10.99
CA ALA A 221 -5.36 -20.40 -10.11
C ALA A 221 -4.57 -19.11 -9.97
N GLY A 222 -4.04 -18.88 -8.77
CA GLY A 222 -3.11 -17.77 -8.59
C GLY A 222 -2.66 -17.55 -7.15
N LYS A 223 -2.10 -16.37 -6.91
CA LYS A 223 -1.80 -15.87 -5.57
C LYS A 223 -2.63 -14.63 -5.26
N CYS A 224 -2.22 -13.86 -4.27
CA CYS A 224 -3.03 -12.75 -3.78
C CYS A 224 -3.28 -11.65 -4.80
N ALA A 225 -2.34 -11.34 -5.70
CA ALA A 225 -2.55 -10.32 -6.72
C ALA A 225 -3.51 -10.79 -7.81
N ASP A 226 -3.63 -12.09 -8.06
CA ASP A 226 -4.60 -12.64 -9.00
C ASP A 226 -6.00 -12.70 -8.36
N ILE A 227 -6.09 -13.32 -7.19
CA ILE A 227 -7.37 -13.64 -6.55
C ILE A 227 -8.06 -12.36 -6.01
N ASN A 228 -7.31 -11.44 -5.41
CA ASN A 228 -7.89 -10.18 -4.92
C ASN A 228 -8.19 -9.19 -6.07
N ALA A 229 -7.38 -9.19 -7.14
CA ALA A 229 -7.71 -8.42 -8.34
C ALA A 229 -9.00 -8.94 -9.03
N LEU A 230 -9.22 -10.26 -9.03
CA LEU A 230 -10.46 -10.84 -9.53
C LEU A 230 -11.67 -10.34 -8.73
N PHE A 231 -11.55 -10.27 -7.40
CA PHE A 231 -12.59 -9.67 -6.55
C PHE A 231 -12.87 -8.21 -6.93
N THR A 232 -11.83 -7.38 -7.04
CA THR A 232 -11.99 -5.95 -7.32
C THR A 232 -12.54 -5.70 -8.72
N ALA A 233 -12.07 -6.42 -9.74
CA ALA A 233 -12.58 -6.31 -11.11
C ALA A 233 -14.06 -6.71 -11.22
N LEU A 234 -14.45 -7.85 -10.63
CA LEU A 234 -15.84 -8.31 -10.61
C LEU A 234 -16.73 -7.29 -9.88
N ALA A 235 -16.31 -6.80 -8.70
CA ALA A 235 -17.08 -5.81 -7.93
C ALA A 235 -17.27 -4.50 -8.71
N ARG A 236 -16.19 -3.97 -9.32
CA ARG A 236 -16.25 -2.74 -10.13
C ARG A 236 -17.19 -2.89 -11.32
N SER A 237 -17.18 -4.05 -11.99
CA SER A 237 -18.01 -4.31 -13.18
C SER A 237 -19.52 -4.27 -12.92
N VAL A 238 -19.95 -4.46 -11.67
CA VAL A 238 -21.36 -4.36 -11.23
C VAL A 238 -21.65 -3.11 -10.41
N GLY A 239 -20.75 -2.11 -10.47
CA GLY A 239 -20.97 -0.77 -9.92
C GLY A 239 -20.56 -0.61 -8.45
N ILE A 240 -19.82 -1.56 -7.86
CA ILE A 240 -19.33 -1.45 -6.48
C ILE A 240 -17.91 -0.88 -6.52
N PRO A 241 -17.64 0.31 -5.93
CA PRO A 241 -16.29 0.84 -5.87
C PRO A 241 -15.41 -0.12 -5.06
N ALA A 242 -14.31 -0.58 -5.65
CA ALA A 242 -13.41 -1.56 -5.03
C ALA A 242 -11.95 -1.25 -5.33
N ARG A 243 -11.05 -1.63 -4.44
CA ARG A 243 -9.62 -1.34 -4.58
C ARG A 243 -8.75 -2.46 -4.03
N ASP A 244 -7.68 -2.73 -4.75
CA ASP A 244 -6.57 -3.53 -4.23
C ASP A 244 -5.77 -2.67 -3.25
N ALA A 245 -5.14 -3.31 -2.29
CA ALA A 245 -4.26 -2.69 -1.32
C ALA A 245 -2.94 -3.47 -1.31
N TYR A 246 -1.88 -2.85 -1.83
CA TYR A 246 -0.59 -3.49 -2.09
C TYR A 246 0.38 -3.21 -0.94
N GLY A 247 1.03 -4.24 -0.41
CA GLY A 247 1.79 -4.12 0.83
C GLY A 247 2.72 -5.30 1.14
N VAL A 248 3.10 -5.39 2.41
CA VAL A 248 3.96 -6.46 2.94
C VAL A 248 3.55 -6.84 4.35
N ARG A 249 3.65 -8.13 4.72
CA ARG A 249 3.50 -8.59 6.11
C ARG A 249 4.63 -8.04 6.97
N VAL A 250 4.33 -7.75 8.24
CA VAL A 250 5.28 -7.17 9.20
C VAL A 250 5.25 -7.83 10.58
N ALA A 251 4.27 -8.70 10.82
CA ALA A 251 4.21 -9.55 12.00
C ALA A 251 3.58 -10.91 11.71
N THR A 252 3.77 -11.87 12.63
CA THR A 252 3.01 -13.12 12.66
C THR A 252 1.53 -12.86 12.98
N SER A 253 0.65 -13.80 12.63
CA SER A 253 -0.76 -13.72 12.99
C SER A 253 -0.96 -13.97 14.48
N ARG A 254 -1.83 -13.18 15.12
CA ARG A 254 -2.33 -13.37 16.49
C ARG A 254 -3.68 -14.10 16.53
N HIS A 255 -4.29 -14.38 15.37
CA HIS A 255 -5.56 -15.12 15.26
C HIS A 255 -5.39 -16.63 15.06
N GLY A 256 -4.17 -17.16 15.27
CA GLY A 256 -3.90 -18.60 15.22
C GLY A 256 -3.72 -19.18 13.81
N PHE A 257 -3.48 -18.33 12.80
CA PHE A 257 -3.16 -18.76 11.43
C PHE A 257 -1.68 -18.59 11.12
N ASN A 258 -0.94 -19.69 11.03
CA ASN A 258 0.49 -19.66 10.75
C ASN A 258 0.81 -19.08 9.36
N SER A 259 -0.09 -19.33 8.39
CA SER A 259 0.09 -18.89 6.99
C SER A 259 -0.20 -17.40 6.78
N LEU A 260 -0.87 -16.72 7.72
CA LEU A 260 -1.37 -15.36 7.56
C LEU A 260 -0.50 -14.28 8.21
N GLY A 261 0.80 -14.52 8.39
CA GLY A 261 1.73 -13.51 8.89
C GLY A 261 3.20 -13.86 8.66
N LYS A 262 4.07 -12.86 8.76
CA LYS A 262 5.53 -13.00 8.71
C LYS A 262 6.19 -11.82 9.43
N ALA A 263 7.21 -12.09 10.24
CA ALA A 263 8.03 -11.12 10.94
C ALA A 263 9.53 -11.37 10.67
N GLY A 264 10.40 -10.41 11.03
CA GLY A 264 11.83 -10.48 10.77
C GLY A 264 12.10 -10.28 9.28
N ASP A 265 12.74 -11.25 8.63
CA ASP A 265 12.93 -11.22 7.19
C ASP A 265 11.59 -11.36 6.45
N VAL A 266 11.15 -10.27 5.84
CA VAL A 266 9.91 -10.13 5.08
C VAL A 266 10.18 -9.89 3.59
N THR A 267 11.40 -10.16 3.12
CA THR A 267 11.85 -9.95 1.73
C THR A 267 10.91 -10.58 0.70
N ARG A 268 10.32 -11.74 1.04
CA ARG A 268 9.37 -12.51 0.21
C ARG A 268 7.94 -12.54 0.79
N ALA A 269 7.59 -11.60 1.66
CA ALA A 269 6.31 -11.58 2.38
C ALA A 269 5.34 -10.51 1.86
N GLN A 270 5.50 -10.08 0.60
CA GLN A 270 4.56 -9.19 -0.06
C GLN A 270 3.18 -9.83 -0.08
N HIS A 271 2.18 -8.97 0.07
CA HIS A 271 0.80 -9.39 0.06
C HIS A 271 -0.06 -8.23 -0.44
N CYS A 272 -1.14 -8.56 -1.12
CA CYS A 272 -2.17 -7.60 -1.44
C CYS A 272 -3.51 -8.10 -0.97
N ARG A 273 -4.34 -7.17 -0.53
CA ARG A 273 -5.70 -7.41 -0.06
C ARG A 273 -6.67 -6.59 -0.89
N ALA A 274 -7.97 -6.74 -0.67
CA ALA A 274 -8.98 -5.94 -1.36
C ALA A 274 -9.93 -5.26 -0.39
N GLU A 275 -10.55 -4.18 -0.83
CA GLU A 275 -11.65 -3.53 -0.14
C GLU A 275 -12.74 -3.17 -1.13
N PHE A 276 -13.98 -3.11 -0.65
CA PHE A 276 -15.09 -2.53 -1.39
C PHE A 276 -15.77 -1.46 -0.56
N TYR A 277 -16.39 -0.47 -1.20
CA TYR A 277 -17.15 0.55 -0.53
C TYR A 277 -18.63 0.18 -0.50
N ALA A 278 -19.26 0.29 0.67
CA ALA A 278 -20.71 0.27 0.79
C ALA A 278 -21.17 1.53 1.54
N ALA A 279 -22.20 2.19 1.02
CA ALA A 279 -22.70 3.44 1.58
C ALA A 279 -23.10 3.26 3.05
N GLY A 280 -22.59 4.15 3.90
CA GLY A 280 -22.83 4.13 5.35
C GLY A 280 -21.94 3.16 6.15
N TYR A 281 -21.35 2.14 5.53
CA TYR A 281 -20.33 1.30 6.17
C TYR A 281 -18.90 1.83 5.93
N GLY A 282 -18.69 2.49 4.80
CA GLY A 282 -17.37 2.92 4.36
C GLY A 282 -16.66 1.85 3.54
N TRP A 283 -15.33 1.89 3.55
CA TRP A 283 -14.50 0.83 2.96
C TRP A 283 -14.54 -0.41 3.86
N ILE A 284 -14.89 -1.56 3.29
CA ILE A 284 -15.01 -2.85 3.96
C ILE A 284 -13.86 -3.74 3.47
N PRO A 285 -13.00 -4.22 4.39
CA PRO A 285 -11.86 -5.05 4.01
C PRO A 285 -12.30 -6.48 3.67
N VAL A 286 -11.69 -7.07 2.64
CA VAL A 286 -11.84 -8.49 2.29
C VAL A 286 -10.49 -9.11 1.89
N ASP A 287 -10.39 -10.43 1.98
CA ASP A 287 -9.21 -11.16 1.48
C ASP A 287 -9.52 -12.63 1.14
N PRO A 288 -10.24 -12.91 0.03
CA PRO A 288 -10.50 -14.29 -0.40
C PRO A 288 -9.21 -15.06 -0.75
N ALA A 289 -8.11 -14.36 -1.10
CA ALA A 289 -6.83 -15.01 -1.38
C ALA A 289 -6.21 -15.65 -0.14
N ASP A 290 -6.27 -14.97 1.02
CA ASP A 290 -5.80 -15.52 2.29
C ASP A 290 -6.62 -16.74 2.73
N VAL A 291 -7.92 -16.80 2.42
CA VAL A 291 -8.73 -18.02 2.65
C VAL A 291 -8.13 -19.20 1.87
N ARG A 292 -7.81 -18.98 0.58
CA ARG A 292 -7.16 -20.01 -0.25
C ARG A 292 -5.72 -20.29 0.18
N LYS A 293 -5.04 -19.33 0.80
CA LYS A 293 -3.73 -19.54 1.42
C LYS A 293 -3.81 -20.45 2.63
N VAL A 294 -4.79 -20.26 3.52
CA VAL A 294 -5.04 -21.17 4.66
C VAL A 294 -5.32 -22.59 4.16
N VAL A 295 -6.10 -22.74 3.08
CA VAL A 295 -6.33 -24.05 2.43
C VAL A 295 -5.02 -24.72 2.01
N LEU A 296 -4.07 -23.99 1.41
CA LEU A 296 -2.85 -24.58 0.86
C LEU A 296 -1.72 -24.73 1.88
N GLU A 297 -1.51 -23.73 2.73
CA GLU A 297 -0.25 -23.50 3.44
C GLU A 297 -0.38 -23.60 4.97
N GLU A 298 -1.58 -23.75 5.54
CA GLU A 298 -1.75 -23.74 7.01
C GLU A 298 -1.16 -24.99 7.68
N VAL A 299 -1.18 -26.14 7.00
CA VAL A 299 -0.53 -27.39 7.43
C VAL A 299 0.11 -28.10 6.25
N PRO A 300 1.13 -28.97 6.47
CA PRO A 300 1.67 -29.82 5.42
C PRO A 300 0.57 -30.66 4.75
N GLY A 301 0.50 -30.62 3.42
CA GLY A 301 -0.51 -31.33 2.63
C GLY A 301 -1.83 -30.56 2.42
N GLY A 302 -1.99 -29.39 3.04
CA GLY A 302 -3.16 -28.54 2.89
C GLY A 302 -4.38 -28.99 3.71
N LEU A 303 -5.45 -28.19 3.64
CA LEU A 303 -6.72 -28.39 4.33
C LEU A 303 -7.86 -28.55 3.33
N PRO A 304 -8.88 -29.37 3.63
CA PRO A 304 -10.15 -29.30 2.93
C PRO A 304 -10.75 -27.89 3.00
N VAL A 305 -11.45 -27.46 1.94
CA VAL A 305 -12.07 -26.12 1.89
C VAL A 305 -13.14 -25.91 2.98
N ASP A 306 -13.65 -27.00 3.54
CA ASP A 306 -14.66 -27.00 4.59
C ASP A 306 -14.08 -27.32 5.99
N ASP A 307 -12.76 -27.38 6.16
CA ASP A 307 -12.11 -27.46 7.48
C ASP A 307 -12.52 -26.26 8.35
N LEU A 308 -12.65 -26.47 9.67
CA LEU A 308 -13.08 -25.43 10.61
C LEU A 308 -12.18 -24.18 10.58
N ARG A 309 -10.87 -24.34 10.36
CA ARG A 309 -9.93 -23.21 10.21
C ARG A 309 -10.19 -22.43 8.94
N VAL A 310 -10.47 -23.12 7.84
CA VAL A 310 -10.81 -22.47 6.57
C VAL A 310 -12.15 -21.74 6.69
N ARG A 311 -13.15 -22.34 7.34
CA ARG A 311 -14.43 -21.68 7.63
C ARG A 311 -14.25 -20.43 8.50
N ALA A 312 -13.38 -20.50 9.53
CA ALA A 312 -13.06 -19.37 10.39
C ALA A 312 -12.38 -18.23 9.60
N ALA A 313 -11.38 -18.55 8.77
CA ALA A 313 -10.73 -17.59 7.89
C ALA A 313 -11.73 -16.96 6.90
N ARG A 314 -12.57 -17.80 6.26
CA ARG A 314 -13.61 -17.38 5.32
C ARG A 314 -14.61 -16.42 5.96
N ALA A 315 -15.00 -16.64 7.22
CA ALA A 315 -15.90 -15.75 7.95
C ALA A 315 -15.21 -14.44 8.40
N MET A 316 -13.96 -14.53 8.88
CA MET A 316 -13.19 -13.38 9.36
C MET A 316 -12.83 -12.43 8.22
N LEU A 317 -12.31 -12.96 7.12
CA LEU A 317 -11.74 -12.18 6.00
C LEU A 317 -12.81 -11.57 5.07
N PHE A 318 -14.07 -11.52 5.50
CA PHE A 318 -15.10 -10.65 4.94
C PHE A 318 -15.52 -9.62 5.99
N GLY A 319 -14.90 -8.44 5.94
CA GLY A 319 -15.13 -7.35 6.87
C GLY A 319 -14.02 -7.17 7.91
N GLN A 320 -12.96 -8.00 7.91
CA GLN A 320 -11.85 -7.86 8.85
C GLN A 320 -10.48 -8.01 8.19
N TRP A 321 -9.54 -7.23 8.68
CA TRP A 321 -8.12 -7.35 8.42
C TRP A 321 -7.37 -7.38 9.75
N GLU A 322 -6.63 -8.46 10.00
CA GLU A 322 -5.52 -8.40 10.94
C GLU A 322 -4.44 -7.50 10.34
N MET A 323 -4.04 -6.46 11.06
CA MET A 323 -3.08 -5.48 10.61
C MET A 323 -1.64 -5.87 10.98
N ASN A 324 -1.32 -7.15 10.87
CA ASN A 324 0.04 -7.70 10.88
C ASN A 324 0.80 -7.46 9.56
N TRP A 325 0.44 -6.39 8.86
CA TRP A 325 0.93 -5.99 7.54
C TRP A 325 0.81 -4.48 7.39
N VAL A 326 1.46 -3.92 6.38
CA VAL A 326 1.37 -2.50 6.03
C VAL A 326 0.95 -2.35 4.57
N ALA A 327 -0.03 -1.49 4.31
CA ALA A 327 -0.41 -1.09 2.97
C ALA A 327 0.48 0.07 2.49
N PHE A 328 1.03 -0.03 1.29
CA PHE A 328 1.78 1.06 0.67
C PHE A 328 0.86 1.96 -0.14
N ASN A 329 0.01 1.38 -0.99
CA ASN A 329 -0.86 2.11 -1.91
C ASN A 329 -2.01 1.24 -2.46
N HIS A 330 -2.87 1.88 -3.24
CA HIS A 330 -4.02 1.27 -3.93
C HIS A 330 -4.00 1.49 -5.45
N GLY A 331 -2.86 1.92 -6.00
CA GLY A 331 -2.76 2.31 -7.41
C GLY A 331 -2.45 1.13 -8.32
N ALA A 332 -2.72 1.31 -9.60
CA ALA A 332 -2.39 0.37 -10.66
C ALA A 332 -1.83 1.11 -11.88
N ASP A 333 -1.15 0.38 -12.77
CA ASP A 333 -0.52 0.92 -13.98
C ASP A 333 0.49 2.04 -13.65
N ILE A 334 1.38 1.74 -12.70
CA ILE A 334 2.23 2.71 -12.01
C ILE A 334 3.43 3.09 -12.87
N PRO A 335 3.56 4.35 -13.31
CA PRO A 335 4.75 4.81 -14.01
C PRO A 335 5.94 4.88 -13.05
N LEU A 336 7.11 4.51 -13.57
CA LEU A 336 8.38 4.58 -12.85
C LEU A 336 9.17 5.80 -13.33
N PRO A 337 9.28 6.88 -12.54
CA PRO A 337 9.93 8.12 -12.98
C PRO A 337 11.38 7.90 -13.38
N GLY A 338 11.76 8.35 -14.58
CA GLY A 338 13.12 8.21 -15.09
C GLY A 338 13.46 6.82 -15.64
N ALA A 339 12.50 5.89 -15.69
CA ALA A 339 12.70 4.60 -16.34
C ALA A 339 12.92 4.75 -17.85
N GLN A 340 13.93 4.07 -18.37
CA GLN A 340 14.27 4.07 -19.81
C GLN A 340 14.27 2.66 -20.41
N GLY A 341 14.14 1.62 -19.59
CA GLY A 341 14.12 0.24 -20.05
C GLY A 341 12.83 -0.16 -20.75
N ALA A 342 12.96 -0.84 -21.89
CA ALA A 342 11.88 -1.54 -22.57
C ALA A 342 11.51 -2.85 -21.81
N PRO A 343 10.28 -3.40 -21.96
CA PRO A 343 9.22 -2.99 -22.89
C PRO A 343 8.17 -2.03 -22.31
N LYS A 344 8.12 -1.81 -20.99
CA LYS A 344 7.17 -0.88 -20.35
C LYS A 344 7.83 -0.06 -19.25
N THR A 345 7.55 1.24 -19.22
CA THR A 345 7.95 2.18 -18.15
C THR A 345 6.96 2.20 -16.97
N THR A 346 5.97 1.31 -17.00
CA THR A 346 4.97 1.12 -15.96
C THR A 346 5.06 -0.29 -15.37
N VAL A 347 4.63 -0.43 -14.12
CA VAL A 347 4.40 -1.72 -13.47
C VAL A 347 2.93 -1.87 -13.07
N PRO A 348 2.34 -3.08 -13.11
CA PRO A 348 0.93 -3.26 -12.79
C PRO A 348 0.55 -2.75 -11.40
N PHE A 349 1.43 -2.94 -10.42
CA PHE A 349 1.28 -2.48 -9.04
C PHE A 349 2.65 -2.32 -8.37
N LEU A 350 2.71 -1.53 -7.29
CA LEU A 350 3.95 -1.25 -6.56
C LEU A 350 3.87 -1.77 -5.12
N MET A 351 4.41 -2.97 -4.88
CA MET A 351 4.73 -3.49 -3.53
C MET A 351 6.11 -4.14 -3.43
N TYR A 352 6.78 -4.35 -4.56
CA TYR A 352 8.16 -4.81 -4.63
C TYR A 352 9.09 -3.62 -4.91
N PRO A 353 10.34 -3.66 -4.41
CA PRO A 353 11.42 -2.86 -4.98
C PRO A 353 11.51 -3.08 -6.49
N ASN A 354 11.59 -2.01 -7.26
CA ASN A 354 11.80 -2.03 -8.71
C ASN A 354 13.13 -1.35 -9.02
N GLY A 355 13.83 -1.78 -10.07
CA GLY A 355 15.10 -1.16 -10.43
C GLY A 355 15.53 -1.42 -11.87
N GLU A 356 16.43 -0.57 -12.35
CA GLU A 356 17.08 -0.69 -13.66
C GLU A 356 18.59 -0.45 -13.51
N VAL A 357 19.41 -1.20 -14.24
CA VAL A 357 20.86 -0.96 -14.38
C VAL A 357 21.19 -0.97 -15.86
N ALA A 358 21.86 0.10 -16.34
CA ALA A 358 22.16 0.28 -17.76
C ALA A 358 20.92 0.09 -18.65
N ASN A 359 19.78 0.64 -18.21
CA ASN A 359 18.46 0.54 -18.85
C ASN A 359 17.87 -0.87 -18.96
N ALA A 360 18.47 -1.89 -18.32
CA ALA A 360 17.87 -3.21 -18.18
C ALA A 360 17.08 -3.31 -16.87
N ARG A 361 15.82 -3.72 -16.97
CA ARG A 361 14.92 -3.96 -15.81
C ARG A 361 15.43 -5.15 -14.99
N LEU A 362 15.59 -4.93 -13.68
CA LEU A 362 15.88 -5.99 -12.73
C LEU A 362 14.61 -6.78 -12.39
N ASP A 363 14.76 -8.08 -12.12
CA ASP A 363 13.63 -8.92 -11.72
C ASP A 363 13.28 -8.70 -10.24
N SER A 364 12.25 -7.90 -9.99
CA SER A 364 11.72 -7.60 -8.65
C SER A 364 11.22 -8.82 -7.87
N LEU A 365 10.98 -9.95 -8.53
CA LEU A 365 10.48 -11.18 -7.89
C LEU A 365 11.62 -12.12 -7.47
N ASP A 366 12.86 -11.80 -7.88
CA ASP A 366 14.07 -12.47 -7.47
C ASP A 366 14.98 -11.54 -6.64
N PRO A 367 14.73 -11.40 -5.31
CA PRO A 367 15.52 -10.55 -4.43
C PRO A 367 17.01 -10.89 -4.37
N ASP A 368 17.38 -12.14 -4.66
CA ASP A 368 18.78 -12.57 -4.59
C ASP A 368 19.58 -12.02 -5.78
N THR A 369 19.00 -12.11 -6.99
CA THR A 369 19.58 -11.53 -8.21
C THR A 369 19.43 -10.00 -8.24
N PHE A 370 18.28 -9.46 -7.81
CA PHE A 370 18.08 -8.01 -7.67
C PHE A 370 19.01 -7.41 -6.60
N ARG A 371 19.32 -8.19 -5.56
CA ARG A 371 20.04 -7.81 -4.34
C ARG A 371 19.28 -6.81 -3.48
N TYR A 372 18.09 -7.22 -3.03
CA TYR A 372 17.37 -6.48 -2.00
C TYR A 372 16.97 -7.36 -0.82
N ARG A 373 16.84 -6.75 0.36
CA ARG A 373 16.33 -7.38 1.58
C ARG A 373 15.33 -6.46 2.26
N MET A 374 14.33 -7.06 2.90
CA MET A 374 13.36 -6.34 3.73
C MET A 374 13.27 -6.99 5.10
N ASN A 375 13.39 -6.19 6.16
CA ASN A 375 13.26 -6.65 7.54
C ASN A 375 12.22 -5.82 8.28
N ALA A 376 11.28 -6.49 8.94
CA ALA A 376 10.25 -5.87 9.76
C ALA A 376 10.42 -6.26 11.23
N ARG A 377 10.29 -5.27 12.12
CA ARG A 377 10.27 -5.48 13.57
C ARG A 377 9.18 -4.63 14.21
N GLU A 378 8.50 -5.20 15.20
CA GLU A 378 7.65 -4.45 16.11
C GLU A 378 8.54 -3.67 17.07
N ILE A 379 8.23 -2.40 17.30
CA ILE A 379 8.94 -1.53 18.25
C ILE A 379 7.99 -1.17 19.39
N THR A 380 8.42 -1.43 20.62
CA THR A 380 7.70 -1.04 21.83
C THR A 380 8.11 0.38 22.18
N THR A 381 7.18 1.32 22.10
CA THR A 381 7.35 2.71 22.55
C THR A 381 6.96 2.86 24.01
#